data_AF-A0A026WZ33-F1
#
_entry.id   AF-A0A026WZ33-F1
#
_cell.length_a   1.000
_cell.length_b   1.000
_cell.length_c   1.000
_cell.angle_alpha   90.00
_cell.angle_beta   90.00
_cell.angle_gamma   90.00
#
_symmetry.space_group_name_H-M   'P 1'
#
loop_
_entity.id
_entity.type
_entity.pdbx_description
1 polymer ?
#
loop_
_entity_poly.entity_id
_entity_poly.type
_entity_poly.pdbx_seq_one_letter_code
_entity_poly.pdbx_strand_id
1 'polypeptide(L)'
;MTGLLHTLVVATVVGILLLTTATKHSEACNEAICASVVSKCMLTQSCKCDLVTCACCKECFSCLSYLYDECCSCVDLCPKPNVTDNPLSKKSHVEDFSEPVPALFQALTAEVDTQGRWLTFSFPVDFDVSLFGNTKKEVKYHTMQTMGQESHPLKPNVMTVNCTVAFMSECNSWNKCRASCQSMGATSYRWFHDGCCECIGDTCINYGINESRCTRCPLDKEDDMKDYDDYGQDEDDLSEDEMV
;
A
#
# COMPACT_ATOMS: atom_id res chain seq x y z
N MET A 1 23.03 -53.61 3.65
CA MET A 1 23.34 -52.16 3.59
C MET A 1 22.22 -51.34 2.94
N THR A 2 21.53 -51.87 1.92
CA THR A 2 20.42 -51.20 1.20
C THR A 2 19.14 -51.04 2.03
N GLY A 3 18.75 -52.05 2.82
CA GLY A 3 17.52 -52.00 3.62
C GLY A 3 17.53 -50.96 4.75
N LEU A 4 18.68 -50.79 5.42
CA LEU A 4 18.83 -49.85 6.53
C LEU A 4 18.81 -48.38 6.05
N LEU A 5 19.33 -48.16 4.84
CA LEU A 5 19.27 -46.86 4.17
C LEU A 5 17.84 -46.52 3.75
N HIS A 6 17.08 -47.49 3.24
CA HIS A 6 15.67 -47.28 2.88
C HIS A 6 14.80 -46.98 4.10
N THR A 7 15.00 -47.67 5.23
CA THR A 7 14.25 -47.37 6.46
C THR A 7 14.56 -45.98 7.00
N LEU A 8 15.81 -45.52 6.89
CA LEU A 8 16.20 -44.18 7.33
C LEU A 8 15.54 -43.09 6.46
N VAL A 9 15.54 -43.28 5.13
CA VAL A 9 14.94 -42.35 4.17
C VAL A 9 13.42 -42.27 4.34
N VAL A 10 12.75 -43.39 4.58
CA VAL A 10 11.29 -43.39 4.83
C VAL A 10 10.98 -42.65 6.13
N ALA A 11 11.74 -42.87 7.20
CA ALA A 11 11.54 -42.18 8.47
C ALA A 11 11.74 -40.65 8.35
N THR A 12 12.75 -40.20 7.60
CA THR A 12 12.98 -38.76 7.38
C THR A 12 11.89 -38.14 6.52
N VAL A 13 11.42 -38.82 5.47
CA VAL A 13 10.32 -38.34 4.61
C VAL A 13 9.01 -38.22 5.40
N VAL A 14 8.70 -39.21 6.24
CA VAL A 14 7.51 -39.17 7.11
C VAL A 14 7.63 -38.04 8.15
N GLY A 15 8.82 -37.84 8.73
CA GLY A 15 9.08 -36.73 9.66
C GLY A 15 8.88 -35.35 9.02
N ILE A 16 9.37 -35.17 7.80
CA ILE A 16 9.20 -33.93 7.03
C ILE A 16 7.72 -33.71 6.67
N LEU A 17 7.01 -34.77 6.24
CA LEU A 17 5.58 -34.68 5.95
C LEU A 17 4.77 -34.22 7.19
N LEU A 18 5.06 -34.79 8.36
CA LEU A 18 4.41 -34.41 9.62
C LEU A 18 4.70 -32.96 10.02
N LEU A 19 5.93 -32.49 9.82
CA LEU A 19 6.32 -31.10 10.08
C LEU A 19 5.60 -30.11 9.15
N THR A 20 5.46 -30.44 7.85
CA THR A 20 4.75 -29.58 6.88
C THR A 20 3.24 -29.48 7.11
N THR A 21 2.62 -30.50 7.72
CA THR A 21 1.19 -30.45 8.08
C THR A 21 0.91 -29.60 9.33
N ALA A 22 1.92 -29.32 10.16
CA ALA A 22 1.79 -28.51 11.37
C ALA A 22 1.87 -26.99 11.10
N THR A 23 2.37 -26.57 9.94
CA THR A 23 2.48 -25.16 9.55
C THR A 23 1.31 -24.75 8.66
N LYS A 24 0.08 -24.89 9.18
CA LYS A 24 -1.04 -24.09 8.69
C LYS A 24 -1.18 -22.90 9.64
N HIS A 25 -0.59 -21.78 9.28
CA HIS A 25 -0.93 -20.51 9.91
C HIS A 25 -2.36 -20.15 9.49
N SER A 26 -3.36 -20.70 10.19
CA SER A 26 -4.57 -19.92 10.43
C SER A 26 -4.16 -18.80 11.37
N GLU A 27 -4.66 -17.58 11.15
CA GLU A 27 -4.73 -16.56 12.21
C GLU A 27 -5.59 -17.11 13.34
N ALA A 28 -5.00 -17.99 14.15
CA ALA A 28 -5.67 -18.67 15.24
C ALA A 28 -5.89 -17.66 16.35
N CYS A 29 -7.12 -17.59 16.85
CA CYS A 29 -7.47 -16.82 18.03
C CYS A 29 -6.45 -17.05 19.14
N ASN A 30 -5.86 -15.96 19.64
CA ASN A 30 -4.98 -16.04 20.81
C ASN A 30 -5.82 -16.17 22.08
N GLU A 31 -6.19 -17.41 22.42
CA GLU A 31 -7.03 -17.71 23.59
C GLU A 31 -6.45 -17.16 24.90
N ALA A 32 -5.13 -17.04 25.03
CA ALA A 32 -4.50 -16.52 26.25
C ALA A 32 -4.85 -15.05 26.53
N ILE A 33 -5.11 -14.26 25.49
CA ILE A 33 -5.50 -12.85 25.59
C ILE A 33 -7.02 -12.71 25.48
N CYS A 34 -7.65 -13.51 24.61
CA CYS A 34 -9.02 -13.31 24.19
C CYS A 34 -10.05 -14.09 25.02
N ALA A 35 -9.68 -15.19 25.69
CA ALA A 35 -10.65 -16.08 26.34
C ALA A 35 -11.56 -15.37 27.34
N SER A 36 -11.02 -14.46 28.15
CA SER A 36 -11.80 -13.73 29.18
C SER A 36 -12.82 -12.78 28.56
N VAL A 37 -12.38 -11.92 27.63
CA VAL A 37 -13.23 -10.90 27.01
C VAL A 37 -14.25 -11.53 26.06
N VAL A 38 -13.84 -12.51 25.25
CA VAL A 38 -14.72 -13.24 24.33
C VAL A 38 -15.78 -14.01 25.12
N SER A 39 -15.41 -14.73 26.19
CA SER A 39 -16.39 -15.43 27.04
C SER A 39 -17.42 -14.47 27.64
N LYS A 40 -16.97 -13.31 28.14
CA LYS A 40 -17.87 -12.26 28.63
C LYS A 40 -18.83 -11.80 27.54
N CYS A 41 -18.33 -11.47 26.35
CA CYS A 41 -19.13 -10.94 25.24
C CYS A 41 -20.10 -11.98 24.64
N MET A 42 -19.74 -13.26 24.70
CA MET A 42 -20.63 -14.37 24.32
C MET A 42 -21.74 -14.59 25.35
N LEU A 43 -21.41 -14.53 26.66
CA LEU A 43 -22.40 -14.65 27.73
C LEU A 43 -23.38 -13.48 27.75
N THR A 44 -22.91 -12.25 27.52
CA THR A 44 -23.77 -11.05 27.40
C THR A 44 -24.58 -11.00 26.10
N GLN A 45 -24.47 -12.04 25.25
CA GLN A 45 -25.11 -12.15 23.93
C GLN A 45 -24.64 -11.10 22.90
N SER A 46 -23.63 -10.30 23.22
CA SER A 46 -23.12 -9.24 22.34
C SER A 46 -22.43 -9.78 21.08
N CYS A 47 -21.77 -10.95 21.18
CA CYS A 47 -21.08 -11.61 20.06
C CYS A 47 -21.80 -12.85 19.53
N LYS A 48 -23.08 -13.04 19.85
CA LYS A 48 -23.86 -14.19 19.36
C LYS A 48 -24.52 -13.88 18.01
N CYS A 49 -23.69 -13.78 16.97
CA CYS A 49 -24.13 -13.28 15.66
C CYS A 49 -24.53 -14.35 14.65
N ASP A 50 -25.67 -14.08 14.00
CA ASP A 50 -25.98 -14.68 12.71
C ASP A 50 -25.23 -13.87 11.63
N LEU A 51 -24.21 -14.49 11.06
CA LEU A 51 -23.33 -13.90 10.04
C LEU A 51 -24.08 -13.48 8.76
N VAL A 52 -25.33 -13.94 8.56
CA VAL A 52 -26.17 -13.55 7.42
C VAL A 52 -26.76 -12.15 7.57
N THR A 53 -27.15 -11.78 8.79
CA THR A 53 -27.86 -10.51 9.06
C THR A 53 -27.03 -9.51 9.89
N CYS A 54 -25.98 -9.99 10.57
CA CYS A 54 -24.97 -9.20 11.29
C CYS A 54 -25.53 -8.14 12.26
N ALA A 55 -26.73 -8.37 12.80
CA ALA A 55 -27.44 -7.40 13.64
C ALA A 55 -26.71 -7.06 14.95
N CYS A 56 -25.89 -7.97 15.47
CA CYS A 56 -25.11 -7.78 16.70
C CYS A 56 -23.62 -7.45 16.47
N CYS A 57 -23.15 -7.35 15.23
CA CYS A 57 -21.73 -7.11 14.96
C CYS A 57 -21.22 -5.80 15.59
N LYS A 58 -22.08 -4.77 15.63
CA LYS A 58 -21.81 -3.49 16.31
C LYS A 58 -21.64 -3.64 17.83
N GLU A 59 -22.49 -4.46 18.45
CA GLU A 59 -22.44 -4.72 19.90
C GLU A 59 -21.24 -5.60 20.25
N CYS A 60 -20.91 -6.57 19.39
CA CYS A 60 -19.72 -7.39 19.54
C CYS A 60 -18.44 -6.56 19.45
N PHE A 61 -18.32 -5.70 18.43
CA PHE A 61 -17.20 -4.75 18.30
C PHE A 61 -17.08 -3.88 19.56
N SER A 62 -18.19 -3.33 20.04
CA SER A 62 -18.20 -2.49 21.24
C SER A 62 -17.83 -3.26 22.51
N CYS A 63 -18.17 -4.55 22.58
CA CYS A 63 -17.87 -5.41 23.72
C CYS A 63 -16.39 -5.84 23.77
N LEU A 64 -15.81 -6.19 22.61
CA LEU A 64 -14.38 -6.50 22.48
C LEU A 64 -13.51 -5.23 22.60
N SER A 65 -14.05 -4.07 22.22
CA SER A 65 -13.42 -2.76 22.37
C SER A 65 -12.02 -2.74 21.73
N TYR A 66 -11.00 -2.32 22.45
CA TYR A 66 -9.62 -2.25 21.98
C TYR A 66 -8.99 -3.62 21.65
N LEU A 67 -9.61 -4.73 22.10
CA LEU A 67 -9.16 -6.09 21.78
C LEU A 67 -9.85 -6.65 20.54
N TYR A 68 -10.65 -5.84 19.82
CA TYR A 68 -11.38 -6.33 18.66
C TYR A 68 -10.44 -6.90 17.60
N ASP A 69 -9.39 -6.18 17.19
CA ASP A 69 -8.48 -6.65 16.13
C ASP A 69 -7.72 -7.93 16.52
N GLU A 70 -7.43 -8.10 17.80
CA GLU A 70 -6.73 -9.28 18.34
C GLU A 70 -7.66 -10.49 18.55
N CYS A 71 -8.95 -10.24 18.81
CA CYS A 71 -9.90 -11.26 19.25
C CYS A 71 -11.07 -11.49 18.29
N CYS A 72 -11.18 -10.75 17.18
CA CYS A 72 -12.25 -10.90 16.21
C CYS A 72 -12.25 -12.28 15.54
N SER A 73 -11.08 -12.93 15.47
CA SER A 73 -10.91 -14.27 14.91
C SER A 73 -11.53 -15.35 15.80
N CYS A 74 -11.65 -15.09 17.11
CA CYS A 74 -12.31 -15.96 18.07
C CYS A 74 -13.84 -16.02 17.91
N VAL A 75 -14.41 -15.06 17.16
CA VAL A 75 -15.85 -14.92 16.95
C VAL A 75 -16.21 -14.83 15.46
N ASP A 76 -15.25 -15.10 14.56
CA ASP A 76 -15.38 -15.06 13.10
C ASP A 76 -15.89 -13.71 12.55
N LEU A 77 -15.65 -12.61 13.26
CA LEU A 77 -16.09 -11.27 12.90
C LEU A 77 -14.94 -10.35 12.49
N CYS A 78 -13.74 -10.88 12.23
CA CYS A 78 -12.69 -10.04 11.66
C CYS A 78 -13.18 -9.46 10.33
N PRO A 79 -12.82 -8.21 10.01
CA PRO A 79 -12.93 -7.72 8.65
C PRO A 79 -12.28 -8.76 7.75
N LYS A 80 -13.07 -9.39 6.86
CA LYS A 80 -12.47 -10.25 5.85
C LYS A 80 -11.52 -9.36 5.08
N PRO A 81 -10.22 -9.68 4.98
CA PRO A 81 -9.37 -8.99 4.05
C PRO A 81 -10.09 -9.07 2.71
N ASN A 82 -10.31 -7.93 2.06
CA ASN A 82 -10.67 -7.98 0.65
C ASN A 82 -9.64 -8.90 0.01
N VAL A 83 -10.10 -10.00 -0.59
CA VAL A 83 -9.25 -11.03 -1.20
C VAL A 83 -8.62 -10.40 -2.45
N THR A 84 -7.64 -9.52 -2.23
CA THR A 84 -6.86 -8.73 -3.19
C THR A 84 -5.60 -8.16 -2.52
N ASP A 85 -5.18 -8.65 -1.36
CA ASP A 85 -3.94 -8.19 -0.71
C ASP A 85 -2.75 -9.00 -1.21
N ASN A 86 -2.27 -8.68 -2.42
CA ASN A 86 -0.90 -9.03 -2.78
C ASN A 86 0.03 -8.33 -1.76
N PRO A 87 0.81 -9.03 -0.93
CA PRO A 87 1.70 -8.36 0.03
C PRO A 87 2.67 -7.39 -0.65
N LEU A 88 2.96 -7.60 -1.94
CA LEU A 88 3.79 -6.72 -2.75
C LEU A 88 3.10 -5.40 -3.13
N SER A 89 1.76 -5.33 -3.17
CA SER A 89 1.05 -4.07 -3.39
C SER A 89 1.07 -3.15 -2.16
N LYS A 90 1.41 -3.68 -0.98
CA LYS A 90 1.55 -2.91 0.27
C LYS A 90 2.93 -2.27 0.44
N LYS A 91 3.95 -2.77 -0.28
CA LYS A 91 5.30 -2.20 -0.29
C LYS A 91 5.49 -1.36 -1.55
N SER A 92 6.06 -0.17 -1.39
CA SER A 92 6.39 0.69 -2.53
C SER A 92 7.71 1.43 -2.33
N HIS A 93 8.34 1.75 -3.45
CA HIS A 93 9.47 2.65 -3.55
C HIS A 93 8.99 4.01 -4.04
N VAL A 94 9.50 5.10 -3.46
CA VAL A 94 9.12 6.47 -3.78
C VAL A 94 10.38 7.32 -3.97
N GLU A 95 10.40 8.13 -5.01
CA GLU A 95 11.48 9.08 -5.28
C GLU A 95 10.90 10.37 -5.89
N ASP A 96 11.47 11.51 -5.48
CA ASP A 96 11.19 12.83 -6.04
C ASP A 96 12.10 13.12 -7.24
N PHE A 97 11.55 13.76 -8.27
CA PHE A 97 12.36 14.23 -9.39
C PHE A 97 13.01 15.58 -9.07
N SER A 98 14.29 15.72 -9.41
CA SER A 98 15.03 16.97 -9.24
C SER A 98 14.58 18.07 -10.22
N GLU A 99 14.15 17.67 -11.43
CA GLU A 99 13.73 18.57 -12.51
C GLU A 99 12.32 18.21 -13.02
N PRO A 100 11.27 18.47 -12.23
CA PRO A 100 9.91 18.16 -12.64
C PRO A 100 9.34 19.21 -13.61
N VAL A 101 8.30 18.84 -14.36
CA VAL A 101 7.58 19.73 -15.28
C VAL A 101 6.07 19.71 -14.99
N PRO A 102 5.61 20.28 -13.86
CA PRO A 102 4.23 20.11 -13.39
C PRO A 102 3.16 20.57 -14.40
N ALA A 103 3.45 21.61 -15.18
CA ALA A 103 2.55 22.09 -16.22
C ALA A 103 2.30 21.05 -17.33
N LEU A 104 3.31 20.25 -17.68
CA LEU A 104 3.16 19.15 -18.65
C LEU A 104 2.31 18.03 -18.05
N PHE A 105 2.58 17.66 -16.79
CA PHE A 105 1.81 16.63 -16.11
C PHE A 105 0.34 17.02 -16.04
N GLN A 106 0.04 18.23 -15.59
CA GLN A 106 -1.31 18.75 -15.52
C GLN A 106 -2.01 18.76 -16.89
N ALA A 107 -1.30 19.11 -17.96
CA ALA A 107 -1.86 19.08 -19.31
C ALA A 107 -2.17 17.64 -19.79
N LEU A 108 -1.31 16.67 -19.48
CA LEU A 108 -1.50 15.27 -19.85
C LEU A 108 -2.57 14.55 -19.01
N THR A 109 -2.81 15.02 -17.78
CA THR A 109 -3.79 14.43 -16.86
C THR A 109 -5.11 15.20 -16.77
N ALA A 110 -5.26 16.32 -17.49
CA ALA A 110 -6.49 17.11 -17.48
C ALA A 110 -7.69 16.35 -18.09
N GLU A 111 -7.40 15.48 -19.06
CA GLU A 111 -8.39 14.64 -19.74
C GLU A 111 -7.96 13.17 -19.66
N VAL A 112 -8.92 12.26 -19.89
CA VAL A 112 -8.64 10.82 -19.92
C VAL A 112 -7.79 10.50 -21.15
N ASP A 113 -6.71 9.74 -20.98
CA ASP A 113 -5.87 9.29 -22.11
C ASP A 113 -6.69 8.37 -23.02
N THR A 114 -6.93 8.85 -24.24
CA THR A 114 -7.75 8.14 -25.26
C THR A 114 -7.15 6.79 -25.68
N GLN A 115 -5.86 6.59 -25.47
CA GLN A 115 -5.15 5.35 -25.77
C GLN A 115 -5.14 4.37 -24.58
N GLY A 116 -5.68 4.78 -23.42
CA GLY A 116 -5.70 3.96 -22.21
C GLY A 116 -4.32 3.58 -21.70
N ARG A 117 -3.29 4.41 -21.95
CA ARG A 117 -1.91 4.17 -21.50
C ARG A 117 -1.76 4.37 -19.99
N TRP A 118 -2.56 5.27 -19.42
CA TRP A 118 -2.64 5.51 -17.98
C TRP A 118 -4.06 5.87 -17.54
N LEU A 119 -4.31 5.76 -16.24
CA LEU A 119 -5.54 6.14 -15.57
C LEU A 119 -5.27 7.29 -14.61
N THR A 120 -5.98 8.40 -14.80
CA THR A 120 -5.88 9.56 -13.93
C THR A 120 -6.90 9.50 -12.81
N PHE A 121 -6.46 9.76 -11.58
CA PHE A 121 -7.33 9.97 -10.43
C PHE A 121 -7.04 11.33 -9.81
N SER A 122 -8.09 12.11 -9.58
CA SER A 122 -8.01 13.39 -8.89
C SER A 122 -8.96 13.40 -7.69
N PHE A 123 -8.45 13.79 -6.53
CA PHE A 123 -9.24 13.85 -5.30
C PHE A 123 -8.87 15.09 -4.47
N PRO A 124 -9.82 15.66 -3.73
CA PRO A 124 -9.58 16.86 -2.93
C PRO A 124 -8.66 16.54 -1.75
N VAL A 125 -7.69 17.42 -1.52
CA VAL A 125 -6.75 17.36 -0.39
C VAL A 125 -6.70 18.71 0.30
N ASP A 126 -6.86 18.70 1.62
CA ASP A 126 -6.84 19.88 2.47
C ASP A 126 -5.43 20.22 2.94
N PHE A 127 -4.92 21.38 2.56
CA PHE A 127 -3.63 21.92 2.98
C PHE A 127 -3.83 22.88 4.14
N ASP A 128 -3.08 22.69 5.22
CA ASP A 128 -2.96 23.73 6.25
C ASP A 128 -1.97 24.80 5.77
N VAL A 129 -2.46 26.01 5.54
CA VAL A 129 -1.71 27.17 5.06
C VAL A 129 -0.55 27.52 6.02
N SER A 130 -0.64 27.13 7.30
CA SER A 130 0.43 27.32 8.28
C SER A 130 1.69 26.48 8.00
N LEU A 131 1.59 25.40 7.22
CA LEU A 131 2.73 24.57 6.82
C LEU A 131 3.61 25.26 5.76
N PHE A 132 3.11 26.28 5.07
CA PHE A 132 3.86 27.07 4.09
C PHE A 132 4.61 28.26 4.70
N GLY A 133 4.84 28.22 6.02
CA GLY A 133 5.36 29.33 6.81
C GLY A 133 6.69 29.98 6.39
N ASN A 134 7.37 29.59 5.30
CA ASN A 134 8.58 30.28 4.84
C ASN A 134 8.92 30.21 3.33
N THR A 135 8.11 29.63 2.44
CA THR A 135 8.44 29.57 1.01
C THR A 135 7.55 30.52 0.19
N LYS A 136 8.06 31.73 -0.04
CA LYS A 136 7.55 32.66 -1.07
C LYS A 136 7.75 32.05 -2.47
N LYS A 137 6.96 31.05 -2.85
CA LYS A 137 6.67 30.77 -4.26
C LYS A 137 5.24 31.22 -4.45
N GLU A 138 5.05 32.33 -5.16
CA GLU A 138 3.74 32.83 -5.57
C GLU A 138 3.10 31.81 -6.52
N VAL A 139 2.47 30.78 -5.96
CA VAL A 139 1.61 29.90 -6.74
C VAL A 139 0.26 30.59 -6.84
N LYS A 140 0.02 31.25 -7.96
CA LYS A 140 -1.29 31.82 -8.31
C LYS A 140 -2.26 30.67 -8.59
N TYR A 141 -2.88 30.16 -7.54
CA TYR A 141 -4.04 29.27 -7.68
C TYR A 141 -5.29 30.11 -8.00
N HIS A 142 -5.90 29.86 -9.16
CA HIS A 142 -7.19 30.42 -9.52
C HIS A 142 -8.29 29.72 -8.72
N THR A 143 -8.76 30.34 -7.64
CA THR A 143 -9.92 29.87 -6.87
C THR A 143 -11.20 30.03 -7.71
N MET A 144 -11.76 28.93 -8.22
CA MET A 144 -13.16 28.92 -8.61
C MET A 144 -14.03 28.76 -7.36
N GLN A 145 -14.45 29.89 -6.79
CA GLN A 145 -15.55 29.89 -5.83
C GLN A 145 -16.85 29.64 -6.60
N THR A 146 -17.30 28.39 -6.65
CA THR A 146 -18.67 28.08 -7.08
C THR A 146 -19.61 28.64 -6.02
N MET A 147 -20.30 29.73 -6.35
CA MET A 147 -21.38 30.28 -5.54
C MET A 147 -22.50 29.26 -5.40
N GLY A 148 -22.85 28.93 -4.15
CA GLY A 148 -24.17 28.42 -3.80
C GLY A 148 -24.22 27.03 -3.19
N GLN A 149 -23.69 26.85 -1.98
CA GLN A 149 -24.39 26.06 -0.94
C GLN A 149 -23.80 26.36 0.44
N GLU A 150 -24.66 26.53 1.43
CA GLU A 150 -24.37 27.01 2.79
C GLU A 150 -23.18 26.27 3.44
N SER A 151 -22.03 26.95 3.49
CA SER A 151 -20.81 26.43 4.09
C SER A 151 -20.79 26.78 5.58
N HIS A 152 -20.81 25.75 6.43
CA HIS A 152 -20.24 25.86 7.78
C HIS A 152 -18.82 26.43 7.64
N PRO A 153 -18.39 27.38 8.50
CA PRO A 153 -17.11 28.07 8.33
C PRO A 153 -15.97 27.06 8.51
N LEU A 154 -15.42 26.59 7.38
CA LEU A 154 -14.16 25.87 7.35
C LEU A 154 -13.08 26.77 7.96
N LYS A 155 -12.26 26.18 8.82
CA LYS A 155 -11.22 26.85 9.61
C LYS A 155 -10.40 27.83 8.73
N PRO A 156 -10.02 29.01 9.23
CA PRO A 156 -9.45 30.12 8.44
C PRO A 156 -8.09 29.85 7.76
N ASN A 157 -7.53 28.65 7.86
CA ASN A 157 -6.19 28.30 7.38
C ASN A 157 -6.16 27.00 6.56
N VAL A 158 -7.28 26.53 6.02
CA VAL A 158 -7.33 25.29 5.22
C VAL A 158 -7.65 25.62 3.76
N MET A 159 -6.77 25.23 2.84
CA MET A 159 -6.94 25.36 1.40
C MET A 159 -7.08 23.98 0.77
N THR A 160 -8.22 23.70 0.13
CA THR A 160 -8.43 22.44 -0.60
C THR A 160 -7.93 22.57 -2.04
N VAL A 161 -7.04 21.70 -2.48
CA VAL A 161 -6.66 21.53 -3.90
C VAL A 161 -6.81 20.09 -4.32
N ASN A 162 -6.97 19.84 -5.63
CA ASN A 162 -7.09 18.49 -6.14
C ASN A 162 -5.69 17.90 -6.36
N CYS A 163 -5.33 16.89 -5.56
CA CYS A 163 -4.19 16.02 -5.85
C CYS A 163 -4.54 15.18 -7.06
N THR A 164 -3.64 15.15 -8.05
CA THR A 164 -3.80 14.35 -9.27
C THR A 164 -2.67 13.36 -9.39
N VAL A 165 -3.01 12.10 -9.60
CA VAL A 165 -2.07 10.99 -9.82
C VAL A 165 -2.45 10.23 -11.09
N ALA A 166 -1.46 9.63 -11.75
CA ALA A 166 -1.67 8.82 -12.95
C ALA A 166 -1.05 7.43 -12.78
N PHE A 167 -1.88 6.39 -12.85
CA PHE A 167 -1.43 5.00 -12.80
C PHE A 167 -1.20 4.47 -14.21
N MET A 168 -0.03 3.90 -14.48
CA MET A 168 0.22 3.24 -15.76
C MET A 168 -0.69 2.02 -15.91
N SER A 169 -1.25 1.81 -17.09
CA SER A 169 -2.17 0.68 -17.32
C SER A 169 -1.44 -0.66 -17.35
N GLU A 170 -0.15 -0.69 -17.67
CA GLU A 170 0.71 -1.88 -17.66
C GLU A 170 1.68 -1.83 -16.49
N CYS A 171 2.06 -3.00 -15.97
CA CYS A 171 3.16 -3.07 -15.03
C CYS A 171 4.46 -2.70 -15.71
N ASN A 172 5.28 -1.96 -14.99
CA ASN A 172 6.59 -1.56 -15.44
C ASN A 172 7.64 -2.00 -14.41
N SER A 173 8.88 -2.18 -14.86
CA SER A 173 10.00 -2.23 -13.94
C SER A 173 10.16 -0.87 -13.26
N TRP A 174 10.82 -0.85 -12.11
CA TRP A 174 11.09 0.38 -11.35
C TRP A 174 11.71 1.49 -12.22
N ASN A 175 12.78 1.19 -12.97
CA ASN A 175 13.42 2.15 -13.88
C ASN A 175 12.51 2.67 -14.99
N LYS A 176 11.64 1.80 -15.53
CA LYS A 176 10.69 2.19 -16.57
C LYS A 176 9.55 3.03 -15.99
N CYS A 177 9.15 2.76 -14.74
CA CYS A 177 8.20 3.61 -14.02
C CYS A 177 8.77 5.03 -13.83
N ARG A 178 10.00 5.12 -13.31
CA ARG A 178 10.75 6.38 -13.15
C ARG A 178 10.79 7.18 -14.46
N ALA A 179 11.25 6.55 -15.55
CA ALA A 179 11.36 7.19 -16.85
C ALA A 179 10.00 7.65 -17.41
N SER A 180 8.95 6.81 -17.29
CA SER A 180 7.59 7.17 -17.72
C SER A 180 7.08 8.40 -16.97
N CYS A 181 7.14 8.40 -15.64
CA CYS A 181 6.64 9.51 -14.84
C CYS A 181 7.44 10.80 -15.05
N GLN A 182 8.76 10.69 -15.21
CA GLN A 182 9.61 11.83 -15.56
C GLN A 182 9.21 12.41 -16.93
N SER A 183 8.98 11.56 -17.93
CA SER A 183 8.55 12.00 -19.27
C SER A 183 7.15 12.63 -19.29
N MET A 184 6.29 12.27 -18.34
CA MET A 184 5.00 12.92 -18.14
C MET A 184 5.10 14.26 -17.40
N GLY A 185 6.26 14.61 -16.83
CA GLY A 185 6.48 15.83 -16.07
C GLY A 185 6.01 15.77 -14.61
N ALA A 186 5.79 14.57 -14.06
CA ALA A 186 5.41 14.38 -12.66
C ALA A 186 6.46 14.98 -11.69
N THR A 187 6.06 15.28 -10.46
CA THR A 187 6.98 15.73 -9.40
C THR A 187 7.66 14.59 -8.68
N SER A 188 6.97 13.46 -8.58
CA SER A 188 7.49 12.24 -7.99
C SER A 188 6.81 11.02 -8.61
N TYR A 189 7.32 9.84 -8.26
CA TYR A 189 6.68 8.59 -8.63
C TYR A 189 6.71 7.61 -7.47
N ARG A 190 5.76 6.68 -7.52
CA ARG A 190 5.71 5.51 -6.65
C ARG A 190 5.66 4.26 -7.50
N TRP A 191 6.55 3.33 -7.20
CA TRP A 191 6.56 1.99 -7.78
C TRP A 191 6.19 0.97 -6.71
N PHE A 192 5.12 0.24 -6.93
CA PHE A 192 4.69 -0.85 -6.06
C PHE A 192 5.43 -2.14 -6.43
N HIS A 193 5.70 -3.00 -5.45
CA HIS A 193 6.44 -4.25 -5.71
C HIS A 193 5.65 -5.26 -6.56
N ASP A 194 4.36 -5.02 -6.82
CA ASP A 194 3.54 -5.73 -7.80
C ASP A 194 3.78 -5.27 -9.26
N GLY A 195 4.64 -4.26 -9.45
CA GLY A 195 4.98 -3.67 -10.74
C GLY A 195 4.09 -2.50 -11.16
N CYS A 196 3.09 -2.13 -10.34
CA CYS A 196 2.26 -0.97 -10.61
C CYS A 196 3.05 0.33 -10.46
N CYS A 197 2.81 1.26 -11.37
CA CYS A 197 3.51 2.54 -11.44
C CYS A 197 2.52 3.70 -11.29
N GLU A 198 2.77 4.56 -10.32
CA GLU A 198 2.00 5.77 -10.03
C GLU A 198 2.89 7.00 -10.25
N CYS A 199 2.45 7.90 -11.12
CA CYS A 199 3.06 9.21 -11.32
C CYS A 199 2.29 10.26 -10.53
N ILE A 200 2.98 11.07 -9.75
CA ILE A 200 2.37 11.94 -8.74
C ILE A 200 2.57 13.41 -9.13
N GLY A 201 1.49 14.18 -9.05
CA GLY A 201 1.50 15.63 -9.30
C GLY A 201 2.01 16.47 -8.13
N ASP A 202 2.24 17.76 -8.39
CA ASP A 202 2.77 18.73 -7.44
C ASP A 202 1.78 19.11 -6.31
N THR A 203 0.49 18.84 -6.51
CA THR A 203 -0.59 19.15 -5.56
C THR A 203 -0.89 18.03 -4.56
N CYS A 204 -0.06 17.00 -4.51
CA CYS A 204 -0.27 15.85 -3.63
C CYS A 204 0.52 15.95 -2.32
N ILE A 205 -0.16 15.76 -1.19
CA ILE A 205 0.47 15.62 0.13
C ILE A 205 0.90 14.17 0.32
N ASN A 206 2.09 13.92 0.86
CA ASN A 206 2.59 12.59 1.21
C ASN A 206 2.47 11.57 0.06
N TYR A 207 2.71 12.00 -1.18
CA TYR A 207 2.74 11.13 -2.35
C TYR A 207 1.39 10.43 -2.66
N GLY A 208 0.28 11.11 -2.36
CA GLY A 208 -1.05 10.67 -2.79
C GLY A 208 -1.58 9.42 -2.08
N ILE A 209 -2.24 8.53 -2.82
CA ILE A 209 -2.87 7.31 -2.29
C ILE A 209 -1.86 6.18 -2.33
N ASN A 210 -1.51 5.62 -1.17
CA ASN A 210 -0.62 4.45 -1.10
C ASN A 210 -1.38 3.13 -1.39
N GLU A 211 -1.94 3.01 -2.59
CA GLU A 211 -2.67 1.82 -3.04
C GLU A 211 -2.41 1.59 -4.54
N SER A 212 -2.01 0.37 -4.90
CA SER A 212 -1.84 -0.04 -6.30
C SER A 212 -3.18 -0.10 -7.02
N ARG A 213 -3.30 0.60 -8.16
CA ARG A 213 -4.55 0.71 -8.95
C ARG A 213 -4.37 0.46 -10.45
N CYS A 214 -3.26 -0.14 -10.85
CA CYS A 214 -2.99 -0.48 -12.25
C CYS A 214 -3.93 -1.61 -12.72
N THR A 215 -4.48 -1.50 -13.93
CA THR A 215 -5.51 -2.43 -14.42
C THR A 215 -4.98 -3.78 -14.86
N ARG A 216 -3.72 -3.85 -15.33
CA ARG A 216 -3.15 -5.07 -15.92
C ARG A 216 -2.01 -5.66 -15.10
N CYS A 217 -1.98 -5.41 -13.79
CA CYS A 217 -1.00 -6.02 -12.90
C CYS A 217 -1.49 -7.31 -12.26
N PRO A 218 -0.70 -8.40 -12.33
CA PRO A 218 -1.07 -9.65 -11.66
C PRO A 218 -1.13 -9.45 -10.16
N LEU A 219 -2.21 -9.95 -9.54
CA LEU A 219 -2.36 -9.98 -8.09
C LEU A 219 -1.47 -11.06 -7.44
N ASP A 220 -1.00 -12.04 -8.22
CA ASP A 220 -0.25 -13.19 -7.71
C ASP A 220 1.05 -13.36 -8.49
N LYS A 221 2.17 -12.93 -7.91
CA LYS A 221 3.51 -13.41 -8.28
C LYS A 221 4.20 -13.90 -7.02
N GLU A 222 3.84 -15.09 -6.56
CA GLU A 222 4.58 -15.76 -5.49
C GLU A 222 5.88 -16.44 -5.94
N ASP A 223 6.24 -16.49 -7.24
CA ASP A 223 7.30 -17.40 -7.70
C ASP A 223 8.53 -16.83 -8.45
N ASP A 224 8.68 -15.51 -8.62
CA ASP A 224 9.81 -14.97 -9.42
C ASP A 224 10.66 -13.88 -8.73
N MET A 225 10.87 -13.98 -7.41
CA MET A 225 11.95 -13.21 -6.74
C MET A 225 13.18 -14.09 -6.52
N LYS A 226 13.92 -14.36 -7.61
CA LYS A 226 15.32 -14.77 -7.52
C LYS A 226 16.20 -13.52 -7.62
N ASP A 227 17.01 -13.32 -6.58
CA ASP A 227 18.15 -12.38 -6.47
C ASP A 227 17.97 -10.98 -7.05
N TYR A 228 17.63 -10.05 -6.17
CA TYR A 228 18.14 -8.67 -6.29
C TYR A 228 19.14 -8.49 -5.16
N ASP A 229 20.40 -8.77 -5.46
CA ASP A 229 21.53 -8.37 -4.65
C ASP A 229 21.77 -6.88 -4.93
N ASP A 230 21.46 -6.04 -3.94
CA ASP A 230 21.78 -4.61 -3.89
C ASP A 230 22.89 -4.38 -2.83
N TYR A 231 23.58 -3.24 -2.98
CA TYR A 231 24.74 -2.70 -2.25
C TYR A 231 26.10 -3.23 -2.74
N GLY A 232 26.90 -2.51 -3.53
CA GLY A 232 27.07 -1.07 -3.66
C GLY A 232 28.38 -0.65 -2.97
N GLN A 233 29.19 0.14 -3.68
CA GLN A 233 29.95 1.31 -3.19
C GLN A 233 31.31 1.43 -3.90
N ASP A 234 31.44 2.53 -4.63
CA ASP A 234 32.66 3.06 -5.21
C ASP A 234 33.71 3.33 -4.12
N GLU A 235 34.94 2.91 -4.36
CA GLU A 235 36.14 3.43 -3.70
C GLU A 235 37.08 3.88 -4.84
N ASP A 236 36.87 5.12 -5.29
CA ASP A 236 37.94 5.88 -5.93
C ASP A 236 38.88 6.37 -4.83
N ASP A 237 40.10 5.85 -4.76
CA ASP A 237 41.20 6.59 -4.16
C ASP A 237 42.49 6.43 -4.98
N LEU A 238 43.02 7.57 -5.41
CA LEU A 238 44.27 7.74 -6.14
C LEU A 238 45.45 7.60 -5.18
N SER A 239 46.47 6.82 -5.53
CA SER A 239 47.87 7.29 -5.41
C SER A 239 48.87 6.34 -6.06
N GLU A 240 49.98 6.98 -6.43
CA GLU A 240 51.10 6.54 -7.25
C GLU A 240 51.98 5.46 -6.62
N ASP A 241 52.77 4.85 -7.50
CA ASP A 241 54.12 4.28 -7.28
C ASP A 241 54.33 2.80 -6.89
N GLU A 242 55.44 2.31 -7.48
CA GLU A 242 56.19 1.05 -7.30
C GLU A 242 55.66 -0.22 -8.00
N MET A 243 56.16 -0.52 -9.20
CA MET A 243 57.45 -1.17 -9.54
C MET A 243 57.34 -2.70 -9.61
N VAL A 244 57.61 -3.25 -10.80
CA VAL A 244 58.66 -4.24 -11.15
C VAL A 244 58.42 -4.75 -12.57
#